data_AF-M3DBQ6-F1
#
_entry.id   AF-M3DBQ6-F1
#
_cell.length_a   1.000
_cell.length_b   1.000
_cell.length_c   1.000
_cell.angle_alpha   90.00
_cell.angle_beta   90.00
_cell.angle_gamma   90.00
#
_symmetry.space_group_name_H-M   'P 1'
#
loop_
_entity.id
_entity.type
_entity.pdbx_description
1 polymer ?
#
loop_
_entity_poly.entity_id
_entity_poly.type
_entity_poly.pdbx_seq_one_letter_code
_entity_poly.pdbx_strand_id
1 'polypeptide(L)'
;MPTMTSRKLPFNPQENSRLMRLPQEIRDEIYGYLFHSTRFCFGERAVGLIDLDTRRVVSRNRGKSLALLRACQRTHAEVGSTWLGQALFHFEDPKALLDKLAVVDDAIRSQIRYVRVSGDTCDVEWGYDDCYYRTAQVLKLLPSLRLERLTVLGPKFHRACYENLDSLIKYSDGWKELHYISHSSEMLGFRAFFDTERHTRLPQPKSWQQELDERDGPEARSVVTVYRSNSPTRGSILDATRRTLFQQQMEADQSANAYGKTEDISLMAPGEREKELLVVVRRGAGVDYAEKNPTSMLPIGDIRDDSRAQTWTEVKATSKAMSAAYRDDYDSDSDSDEDSDENDEGEVLLDDYSDVNEYTWPPFHFVR
;
A
#
# COMPACT_ATOMS: atom_id res chain seq x y z
N MET A 1 -54.21 -53.28 11.04
CA MET A 1 -53.17 -52.97 10.05
C MET A 1 -52.85 -51.49 10.15
N PRO A 2 -51.85 -51.06 10.94
CA PRO A 2 -51.46 -49.66 11.01
C PRO A 2 -50.56 -49.33 9.82
N THR A 3 -50.94 -48.30 9.07
CA THR A 3 -50.19 -47.69 7.97
C THR A 3 -48.89 -47.10 8.50
N MET A 4 -47.75 -47.64 8.06
CA MET A 4 -46.43 -47.06 8.28
C MET A 4 -46.33 -45.72 7.53
N THR A 5 -46.44 -44.62 8.27
CA THR A 5 -46.01 -43.30 7.79
C THR A 5 -44.51 -43.31 7.55
N SER A 6 -44.12 -43.26 6.28
CA SER A 6 -42.75 -43.03 5.82
C SER A 6 -42.22 -41.73 6.42
N ARG A 7 -41.33 -41.84 7.41
CA ARG A 7 -40.53 -40.72 7.91
C ARG A 7 -39.61 -40.30 6.78
N LYS A 8 -39.91 -39.16 6.14
CA LYS A 8 -38.92 -38.46 5.30
C LYS A 8 -37.70 -38.17 6.18
N LEU A 9 -36.58 -38.81 5.88
CA LEU A 9 -35.28 -38.44 6.45
C LEU A 9 -35.03 -36.95 6.16
N PRO A 10 -34.50 -36.18 7.12
CA PRO A 10 -34.19 -34.78 6.89
C PRO A 10 -33.22 -34.68 5.72
N PHE A 11 -33.60 -33.90 4.70
CA PHE A 11 -32.72 -33.56 3.58
C PHE A 11 -31.48 -32.89 4.16
N ASN A 12 -30.33 -33.56 4.09
CA ASN A 12 -29.04 -32.97 4.45
C ASN A 12 -28.38 -32.43 3.16
N PRO A 13 -28.60 -31.16 2.78
CA PRO A 13 -28.03 -30.59 1.56
C PRO A 13 -26.49 -30.66 1.52
N GLN A 14 -25.84 -30.80 2.69
CA GLN A 14 -24.39 -30.89 2.77
C GLN A 14 -23.87 -32.25 2.28
N GLU A 15 -24.60 -33.35 2.48
CA GLU A 15 -24.20 -34.68 2.00
C GLU A 15 -24.23 -34.80 0.47
N ASN A 16 -24.97 -33.93 -0.22
CA ASN A 16 -25.04 -33.89 -1.68
C ASN A 16 -24.04 -32.89 -2.31
N SER A 17 -23.40 -32.05 -1.50
CA SER A 17 -22.39 -31.11 -2.00
C SER A 17 -21.06 -31.84 -2.23
N ARG A 18 -20.55 -31.79 -3.46
CA ARG A 18 -19.23 -32.34 -3.80
C ARG A 18 -18.11 -31.70 -2.98
N LEU A 19 -18.21 -30.39 -2.71
CA LEU A 19 -17.25 -29.67 -1.88
C LEU A 19 -17.26 -30.18 -0.44
N MET A 20 -18.44 -30.40 0.15
CA MET A 20 -18.57 -30.82 1.56
C MET A 20 -18.23 -32.29 1.80
N ARG A 21 -18.07 -33.09 0.73
CA ARG A 21 -17.57 -34.47 0.79
C ARG A 21 -16.06 -34.58 0.84
N LEU A 22 -15.34 -33.52 0.46
CA LEU A 22 -13.88 -33.51 0.55
C LEU A 22 -13.44 -33.54 2.02
N PRO A 23 -12.22 -34.01 2.34
CA PRO A 23 -11.59 -33.75 3.63
C PRO A 23 -11.47 -32.25 3.90
N GLN A 24 -11.40 -31.85 5.17
CA GLN A 24 -11.32 -30.42 5.52
C GLN A 24 -10.05 -29.78 4.98
N GLU A 25 -8.94 -30.49 5.04
CA GLU A 25 -7.63 -30.05 4.59
C GLU A 25 -7.66 -29.63 3.11
N ILE A 26 -8.36 -30.40 2.27
CA ILE A 26 -8.53 -30.07 0.85
C ILE A 26 -9.46 -28.86 0.66
N ARG A 27 -10.48 -28.71 1.51
CA ARG A 27 -11.32 -27.50 1.47
C ARG A 27 -10.53 -26.27 1.87
N ASP A 28 -9.67 -26.38 2.88
CA ASP A 28 -8.81 -25.28 3.35
C ASP A 28 -7.82 -24.83 2.26
N GLU A 29 -7.25 -25.78 1.49
CA GLU A 29 -6.44 -25.44 0.31
C GLU A 29 -7.25 -24.70 -0.77
N ILE A 30 -8.48 -25.13 -1.03
CA ILE A 30 -9.38 -24.46 -2.00
C ILE A 30 -9.72 -23.04 -1.52
N TYR A 31 -10.05 -22.88 -0.24
CA TYR A 31 -10.32 -21.57 0.36
C TYR A 31 -9.09 -20.68 0.28
N GLY A 32 -7.92 -21.23 0.63
CA GLY A 32 -6.64 -20.57 0.49
C GLY A 32 -6.43 -20.06 -0.94
N TYR A 33 -6.54 -20.92 -1.95
CA TYR A 33 -6.38 -20.50 -3.34
C TYR A 33 -7.33 -19.37 -3.73
N LEU A 34 -8.61 -19.48 -3.35
CA LEU A 34 -9.61 -18.45 -3.62
C LEU A 34 -9.19 -17.10 -3.02
N PHE A 35 -8.84 -17.05 -1.73
CA PHE A 35 -8.52 -15.78 -1.09
C PHE A 35 -7.16 -15.22 -1.52
N HIS A 36 -6.15 -16.05 -1.77
CA HIS A 36 -4.87 -15.59 -2.33
C HIS A 36 -5.02 -15.00 -3.75
N SER A 37 -6.03 -15.44 -4.51
CA SER A 37 -6.40 -14.85 -5.81
C SER A 37 -7.37 -13.66 -5.71
N THR A 38 -7.73 -13.24 -4.50
CA THR A 38 -8.71 -12.16 -4.26
C THR A 38 -8.02 -10.87 -3.86
N ARG A 39 -8.35 -9.79 -4.58
CA ARG A 39 -8.00 -8.40 -4.23
C ARG A 39 -9.26 -7.63 -3.84
N PHE A 40 -9.17 -6.89 -2.75
CA PHE A 40 -10.13 -5.86 -2.38
C PHE A 40 -9.52 -4.50 -2.70
N CYS A 41 -10.20 -3.71 -3.53
CA CYS A 41 -9.75 -2.39 -3.92
C CYS A 41 -10.58 -1.30 -3.23
N PHE A 42 -9.91 -0.25 -2.75
CA PHE A 42 -10.50 0.90 -2.07
C PHE A 42 -9.84 2.20 -2.50
N GLY A 43 -10.59 3.29 -2.46
CA GLY A 43 -10.09 4.64 -2.75
C GLY A 43 -10.41 5.08 -4.17
N GLU A 44 -9.71 6.13 -4.58
CA GLU A 44 -9.92 6.80 -5.86
C GLU A 44 -8.63 6.86 -6.66
N ARG A 45 -8.77 6.75 -7.98
CA ARG A 45 -7.63 6.80 -8.90
C ARG A 45 -7.82 7.93 -9.88
N ALA A 46 -6.78 8.74 -10.06
CA ALA A 46 -6.73 9.72 -11.12
C ALA A 46 -6.81 9.05 -12.51
N VAL A 47 -7.72 9.53 -13.35
CA VAL A 47 -7.90 9.09 -14.74
C VAL A 47 -7.38 10.10 -15.75
N GLY A 48 -7.25 11.35 -15.32
CA GLY A 48 -6.78 12.44 -16.15
C GLY A 48 -5.26 12.54 -16.25
N LEU A 49 -4.82 13.55 -17.01
CA LEU A 49 -3.43 13.99 -17.08
C LEU A 49 -3.05 14.87 -15.87
N ILE A 50 -4.03 15.23 -15.04
CA ILE A 50 -3.93 15.98 -13.80
C ILE A 50 -4.55 15.11 -12.71
N ASP A 51 -4.04 15.19 -11.49
CA ASP A 51 -4.48 14.42 -10.32
C ASP A 51 -5.83 14.85 -9.76
N LEU A 52 -6.43 15.93 -10.27
CA LEU A 52 -7.73 16.45 -9.84
C LEU A 52 -8.93 15.64 -10.37
N ASP A 53 -8.77 14.91 -11.48
CA ASP A 53 -9.83 14.09 -12.07
C ASP A 53 -9.69 12.64 -11.57
N THR A 54 -10.23 12.41 -10.36
CA THR A 54 -10.25 11.11 -9.71
C THR A 54 -11.57 10.40 -9.93
N ARG A 55 -11.52 9.07 -9.94
CA ARG A 55 -12.70 8.23 -9.97
C ARG A 55 -12.59 7.13 -8.95
N ARG A 56 -13.71 6.86 -8.28
CA ARG A 56 -13.82 5.74 -7.36
C ARG A 56 -13.51 4.43 -8.05
N VAL A 57 -12.63 3.64 -7.44
CA VAL A 57 -12.30 2.30 -7.92
C VAL A 57 -13.12 1.26 -7.17
N VAL A 58 -13.73 0.33 -7.89
CA VAL A 58 -14.56 -0.74 -7.34
C VAL A 58 -14.13 -2.08 -7.90
N SER A 59 -13.85 -3.03 -7.01
CA SER A 59 -13.61 -4.44 -7.40
C SER A 59 -14.72 -4.98 -8.28
N ARG A 60 -14.37 -5.57 -9.43
CA ARG A 60 -15.33 -6.22 -10.33
C ARG A 60 -16.23 -7.25 -9.63
N ASN A 61 -15.66 -7.93 -8.64
CA ASN A 61 -16.35 -8.93 -7.82
C ASN A 61 -16.89 -8.36 -6.49
N ARG A 62 -17.11 -7.04 -6.39
CA ARG A 62 -17.68 -6.43 -5.19
C ARG A 62 -18.96 -7.14 -4.77
N GLY A 63 -19.04 -7.47 -3.47
CA GLY A 63 -20.15 -8.25 -2.90
C GLY A 63 -20.13 -9.75 -3.22
N LYS A 64 -19.34 -10.20 -4.20
CA LYS A 64 -19.19 -11.61 -4.58
C LYS A 64 -17.93 -12.25 -3.99
N SER A 65 -16.86 -11.50 -3.76
CA SER A 65 -15.59 -12.02 -3.23
C SER A 65 -15.73 -12.72 -1.87
N LEU A 66 -16.74 -12.34 -1.06
CA LEU A 66 -17.06 -12.97 0.22
C LEU A 66 -18.34 -13.80 0.18
N ALA A 67 -18.92 -14.06 -1.00
CA ALA A 67 -20.17 -14.79 -1.13
C ALA A 67 -20.06 -16.23 -0.61
N LEU A 68 -18.88 -16.85 -0.75
CA LEU A 68 -18.61 -18.18 -0.20
C LEU A 68 -18.84 -18.25 1.31
N LEU A 69 -18.42 -17.20 2.04
CA LEU A 69 -18.61 -17.10 3.49
C LEU A 69 -20.07 -16.89 3.87
N ARG A 70 -20.88 -16.34 2.96
CA ARG A 70 -22.32 -16.07 3.19
C ARG A 70 -23.21 -17.24 2.77
N ALA A 71 -22.73 -18.11 1.88
CA ALA A 71 -23.52 -19.18 1.31
C ALA A 71 -23.70 -20.39 2.24
N CYS A 72 -22.76 -20.66 3.15
CA CYS A 72 -22.77 -21.85 3.98
C CYS A 72 -22.15 -21.58 5.36
N GLN A 73 -22.90 -21.87 6.43
CA GLN A 73 -22.43 -21.73 7.81
C GLN A 73 -21.18 -22.58 8.11
N ARG A 74 -21.08 -23.78 7.51
CA ARG A 74 -19.90 -24.63 7.67
C ARG A 74 -18.67 -23.99 7.06
N THR A 75 -18.77 -23.46 5.83
CA THR A 75 -17.66 -22.74 5.20
C THR A 75 -17.27 -21.49 5.99
N HIS A 76 -18.25 -20.74 6.50
CA HIS A 76 -18.01 -19.59 7.36
C HIS A 76 -17.22 -19.99 8.62
N ALA A 77 -17.60 -21.08 9.28
CA ALA A 77 -16.95 -21.56 10.48
C ALA A 77 -15.53 -22.09 10.20
N GLU A 78 -15.34 -22.79 9.07
CA GLU A 78 -14.03 -23.35 8.67
C GLU A 78 -13.04 -22.26 8.28
N VAL A 79 -13.46 -21.27 7.48
CA VAL A 79 -12.57 -20.16 7.07
C VAL A 79 -12.37 -19.16 8.22
N GLY A 80 -13.44 -18.79 8.93
CA GLY A 80 -13.40 -17.78 9.97
C GLY A 80 -12.79 -16.47 9.47
N SER A 81 -11.76 -15.97 10.17
CA SER A 81 -11.02 -14.76 9.84
C SER A 81 -9.73 -15.00 9.06
N THR A 82 -9.38 -16.26 8.74
CA THR A 82 -8.11 -16.61 8.09
C THR A 82 -7.93 -15.96 6.71
N TRP A 83 -9.04 -15.68 6.01
CA TRP A 83 -9.03 -15.01 4.71
C TRP A 83 -8.40 -13.60 4.75
N LEU A 84 -8.44 -12.91 5.90
CA LEU A 84 -7.81 -11.59 6.10
C LEU A 84 -6.30 -11.66 5.88
N GLY A 85 -5.70 -12.80 6.23
CA GLY A 85 -4.27 -13.03 6.06
C GLY A 85 -3.90 -13.61 4.70
N GLN A 86 -4.86 -13.81 3.80
CA GLN A 86 -4.67 -14.45 2.50
C GLN A 86 -4.96 -13.50 1.34
N ALA A 87 -5.96 -12.64 1.50
CA ALA A 87 -6.36 -11.67 0.46
C ALA A 87 -5.43 -10.45 0.41
N LEU A 88 -5.33 -9.85 -0.79
CA LEU A 88 -4.66 -8.57 -0.99
C LEU A 88 -5.62 -7.41 -0.76
N PHE A 89 -5.27 -6.51 0.16
CA PHE A 89 -5.96 -5.23 0.35
C PHE A 89 -5.21 -4.14 -0.41
N HIS A 90 -5.83 -3.64 -1.48
CA HIS A 90 -5.26 -2.62 -2.35
C HIS A 90 -5.97 -1.29 -2.13
N PHE A 91 -5.17 -0.24 -1.89
CA PHE A 91 -5.62 1.11 -1.63
C PHE A 91 -5.03 2.02 -2.71
N GLU A 92 -5.89 2.73 -3.43
CA GLU A 92 -5.47 3.66 -4.47
C GLU A 92 -4.77 4.90 -3.91
N ASP A 93 -5.03 5.22 -2.65
CA ASP A 93 -4.46 6.38 -1.95
C ASP A 93 -4.29 6.08 -0.44
N PRO A 94 -3.38 6.79 0.27
CA PRO A 94 -3.16 6.55 1.69
C PRO A 94 -4.35 6.93 2.59
N LYS A 95 -5.19 7.88 2.16
CA LYS A 95 -6.38 8.30 2.91
C LYS A 95 -7.40 7.17 2.98
N ALA A 96 -7.64 6.47 1.88
CA ALA A 96 -8.49 5.27 1.81
C ALA A 96 -7.95 4.13 2.69
N LEU A 97 -6.62 3.98 2.77
CA LEU A 97 -5.98 3.03 3.69
C LEU A 97 -6.30 3.39 5.15
N LEU A 98 -6.18 4.65 5.55
CA LEU A 98 -6.55 5.10 6.89
C LEU A 98 -8.06 4.97 7.16
N ASP A 99 -8.90 5.40 6.22
CA ASP A 99 -10.36 5.34 6.34
C ASP A 99 -10.89 3.91 6.52
N LYS A 100 -10.16 2.90 6.03
CA LYS A 100 -10.53 1.49 6.21
C LYS A 100 -9.82 0.80 7.36
N LEU A 101 -8.52 1.00 7.54
CA LEU A 101 -7.75 0.23 8.52
C LEU A 101 -7.67 0.87 9.90
N ALA A 102 -7.79 2.20 10.01
CA ALA A 102 -7.71 2.88 11.31
C ALA A 102 -8.97 2.68 12.17
N VAL A 103 -10.11 2.39 11.54
CA VAL A 103 -11.38 2.11 12.22
C VAL A 103 -11.56 0.64 12.62
N VAL A 104 -10.61 -0.21 12.24
CA VAL A 104 -10.64 -1.64 12.51
C VAL A 104 -9.86 -1.95 13.79
N ASP A 105 -10.45 -2.74 14.67
CA ASP A 105 -9.81 -3.19 15.91
C ASP A 105 -8.43 -3.81 15.66
N ASP A 106 -7.50 -3.57 16.57
CA ASP A 106 -6.12 -4.08 16.53
C ASP A 106 -6.07 -5.61 16.33
N ALA A 107 -7.01 -6.34 16.94
CA ALA A 107 -7.09 -7.80 16.81
C ALA A 107 -7.41 -8.25 15.38
N ILE A 108 -8.21 -7.49 14.62
CA ILE A 108 -8.56 -7.79 13.23
C ILE A 108 -7.47 -7.26 12.30
N ARG A 109 -7.00 -6.03 12.53
CA ARG A 109 -5.94 -5.39 11.74
C ARG A 109 -4.63 -6.17 11.79
N SER A 110 -4.29 -6.73 12.95
CA SER A 110 -3.14 -7.62 13.09
C SER A 110 -3.27 -8.97 12.40
N GLN A 111 -4.41 -9.30 11.79
CA GLN A 111 -4.58 -10.49 10.93
C GLN A 111 -4.40 -10.20 9.45
N ILE A 112 -4.36 -8.92 9.05
CA ILE A 112 -4.10 -8.52 7.66
C ILE A 112 -2.62 -8.73 7.36
N ARG A 113 -2.31 -9.38 6.23
CA ARG A 113 -0.95 -9.78 5.87
C ARG A 113 -0.44 -9.15 4.58
N TYR A 114 -1.33 -8.82 3.65
CA TYR A 114 -0.95 -8.32 2.32
C TYR A 114 -1.66 -6.99 2.03
N VAL A 115 -0.88 -5.92 1.96
CA VAL A 115 -1.38 -4.58 1.63
C VAL A 115 -0.62 -4.02 0.44
N ARG A 116 -1.35 -3.38 -0.47
CA ARG A 116 -0.80 -2.52 -1.50
C ARG A 116 -1.39 -1.12 -1.35
N VAL A 117 -0.56 -0.09 -1.47
CA VAL A 117 -1.00 1.30 -1.38
C VAL A 117 -0.25 2.17 -2.40
N SER A 118 -0.87 3.24 -2.89
CA SER A 118 -0.13 4.29 -3.58
C SER A 118 0.83 5.01 -2.63
N GLY A 119 1.98 5.40 -3.16
CA GLY A 119 3.00 6.19 -2.49
C GLY A 119 2.77 7.70 -2.60
N ASP A 120 1.62 8.11 -3.15
CA ASP A 120 1.14 9.49 -3.08
C ASP A 120 0.99 9.94 -1.62
N THR A 121 0.89 11.24 -1.39
CA THR A 121 0.78 11.82 -0.05
C THR A 121 -0.66 11.79 0.44
N CYS A 122 -0.85 11.57 1.74
CA CYS A 122 -2.10 11.89 2.43
C CYS A 122 -2.12 13.38 2.72
N ASP A 123 -3.06 14.08 2.13
CA ASP A 123 -3.40 15.46 2.42
C ASP A 123 -4.25 15.54 3.70
N VAL A 124 -3.93 16.50 4.55
CA VAL A 124 -4.75 16.90 5.69
C VAL A 124 -4.74 18.42 5.76
N GLU A 125 -5.93 19.01 5.74
CA GLU A 125 -6.10 20.45 5.87
C GLU A 125 -6.02 20.85 7.35
N TRP A 126 -5.15 21.79 7.66
CA TRP A 126 -5.04 22.42 8.98
C TRP A 126 -5.31 23.92 8.87
N GLY A 127 -6.54 24.26 8.45
CA GLY A 127 -6.95 25.64 8.26
C GLY A 127 -6.38 26.27 6.98
N TYR A 128 -5.29 27.03 7.09
CA TYR A 128 -4.60 27.63 5.93
C TYR A 128 -3.45 26.78 5.38
N ASP A 129 -3.00 25.79 6.15
CA ASP A 129 -1.86 24.95 5.78
C ASP A 129 -2.34 23.56 5.33
N ASP A 130 -1.97 23.18 4.11
CA ASP A 130 -2.10 21.80 3.64
C ASP A 130 -0.86 21.01 4.07
N CYS A 131 -1.07 20.00 4.91
CA CYS A 131 0.00 19.08 5.31
C CYS A 131 -0.05 17.81 4.47
N TYR A 132 1.11 17.43 3.94
CA TYR A 132 1.27 16.26 3.07
C TYR A 132 2.11 15.19 3.75
N TYR A 133 1.45 14.09 4.14
CA TYR A 133 2.08 12.97 4.83
C TYR A 133 2.38 11.82 3.87
N ARG A 134 3.62 11.36 3.86
CA ARG A 134 4.10 10.20 3.12
C ARG A 134 3.67 8.90 3.80
N THR A 135 3.79 7.81 3.05
CA THR A 135 3.39 6.47 3.48
C THR A 135 3.98 6.07 4.84
N ALA A 136 5.24 6.37 5.13
CA ALA A 136 5.86 6.05 6.42
C ALA A 136 5.17 6.75 7.62
N GLN A 137 4.73 8.00 7.44
CA GLN A 137 4.00 8.77 8.45
C GLN A 137 2.58 8.23 8.62
N VAL A 138 1.91 7.93 7.50
CA VAL A 138 0.57 7.34 7.48
C VAL A 138 0.51 6.02 8.26
N LEU A 139 1.52 5.15 8.11
CA LEU A 139 1.55 3.86 8.82
C LEU A 139 1.59 4.01 10.35
N LYS A 140 2.08 5.13 10.90
CA LYS A 140 2.09 5.38 12.36
C LYS A 140 0.70 5.49 12.99
N LEU A 141 -0.31 5.82 12.18
CA LEU A 141 -1.72 5.82 12.61
C LEU A 141 -2.37 4.43 12.55
N LEU A 142 -1.62 3.40 12.18
CA LEU A 142 -2.11 2.02 12.09
C LEU A 142 -1.36 1.06 13.04
N PRO A 143 -1.58 1.17 14.38
CA PRO A 143 -1.07 0.20 15.34
C PRO A 143 -1.33 -1.25 14.94
N SER A 144 -0.47 -2.14 15.44
CA SER A 144 -0.69 -3.58 15.39
C SER A 144 -0.69 -4.17 13.98
N LEU A 145 -0.33 -3.38 12.95
CA LEU A 145 -0.05 -3.91 11.62
C LEU A 145 1.07 -4.95 11.69
N ARG A 146 0.84 -6.08 11.02
CA ARG A 146 1.76 -7.22 10.94
C ARG A 146 1.74 -7.81 9.54
N LEU A 147 2.07 -6.97 8.56
CA LEU A 147 2.06 -7.34 7.16
C LEU A 147 3.20 -8.32 6.87
N GLU A 148 2.89 -9.41 6.17
CA GLU A 148 3.91 -10.25 5.53
C GLU A 148 4.51 -9.49 4.34
N ARG A 149 3.66 -8.75 3.60
CA ARG A 149 4.10 -7.87 2.52
C ARG A 149 3.34 -6.56 2.49
N LEU A 150 4.10 -5.47 2.48
CA LEU A 150 3.64 -4.15 2.08
C LEU A 150 4.14 -3.89 0.65
N THR A 151 3.25 -3.55 -0.27
CA THR A 151 3.62 -3.05 -1.61
C THR A 151 3.28 -1.57 -1.72
N VAL A 152 4.26 -0.74 -2.09
CA VAL A 152 4.05 0.69 -2.30
C VAL A 152 4.32 1.00 -3.77
N LEU A 153 3.34 1.62 -4.42
CA LEU A 153 3.47 2.13 -5.78
C LEU A 153 3.95 3.57 -5.71
N GLY A 154 5.22 3.83 -6.01
CA GLY A 154 5.83 5.15 -5.81
C GLY A 154 5.11 6.29 -6.54
N PRO A 155 5.10 7.51 -5.96
CA PRO A 155 4.37 8.66 -6.49
C PRO A 155 4.91 9.12 -7.85
N LYS A 156 4.26 10.10 -8.48
CA LYS A 156 4.70 10.69 -9.75
C LYS A 156 6.14 11.19 -9.74
N PHE A 157 6.58 11.88 -8.70
CA PHE A 157 7.88 12.55 -8.71
C PHE A 157 9.00 11.59 -8.27
N HIS A 158 9.96 11.34 -9.16
CA HIS A 158 11.06 10.40 -8.94
C HIS A 158 11.89 10.69 -7.67
N ARG A 159 12.08 11.96 -7.33
CA ARG A 159 12.74 12.35 -6.07
C ARG A 159 11.89 12.00 -4.86
N ALA A 160 10.59 12.27 -4.92
CA ALA A 160 9.65 11.86 -3.89
C ALA A 160 9.62 10.33 -3.73
N CYS A 161 9.78 9.57 -4.83
CA CYS A 161 9.92 8.12 -4.74
C CYS A 161 11.13 7.69 -3.91
N TYR A 162 12.30 8.28 -4.19
CA TYR A 162 13.52 7.95 -3.47
C TYR A 162 13.39 8.26 -1.98
N GLU A 163 12.91 9.45 -1.66
CA GLU A 163 12.77 9.90 -0.27
C GLU A 163 11.65 9.17 0.48
N ASN A 164 10.56 8.77 -0.20
CA ASN A 164 9.50 7.95 0.42
C ASN A 164 10.03 6.56 0.77
N LEU A 165 10.73 5.90 -0.15
CA LEU A 165 11.39 4.62 0.14
C LEU A 165 12.43 4.73 1.26
N ASP A 166 13.26 5.77 1.23
CA ASP A 166 14.25 6.03 2.28
C ASP A 166 13.57 6.17 3.66
N SER A 167 12.47 6.92 3.72
CA SER A 167 11.68 7.10 4.96
C SER A 167 11.03 5.79 5.43
N LEU A 168 10.53 4.96 4.51
CA LEU A 168 9.97 3.65 4.85
C LEU A 168 11.05 2.72 5.44
N ILE A 169 12.23 2.68 4.85
CA ILE A 169 13.34 1.84 5.33
C ILE A 169 13.81 2.33 6.70
N LYS A 170 13.99 3.63 6.89
CA LYS A 170 14.53 4.17 8.15
C LYS A 170 13.54 4.12 9.30
N TYR A 171 12.27 4.41 9.05
CA TYR A 171 11.38 4.82 10.14
C TYR A 171 10.03 4.11 10.22
N SER A 172 9.64 3.34 9.20
CA SER A 172 8.34 2.62 9.24
C SER A 172 8.46 1.23 9.86
N ASP A 173 7.41 0.80 10.56
CA ASP A 173 7.20 -0.57 11.01
C ASP A 173 5.92 -1.15 10.38
N GLY A 174 5.47 -2.29 10.87
CA GLY A 174 4.24 -2.95 10.43
C GLY A 174 4.39 -3.94 9.29
N TRP A 175 5.60 -4.18 8.76
CA TRP A 175 5.83 -5.05 7.60
C TRP A 175 7.10 -5.89 7.69
N LYS A 176 7.05 -7.12 7.17
CA LYS A 176 8.18 -8.05 7.08
C LYS A 176 8.93 -7.94 5.75
N GLU A 177 8.20 -7.91 4.64
CA GLU A 177 8.71 -7.58 3.31
C GLU A 177 8.10 -6.27 2.81
N LEU A 178 8.92 -5.35 2.33
CA LEU A 178 8.50 -4.16 1.60
C LEU A 178 8.87 -4.32 0.13
N HIS A 179 7.88 -4.19 -0.74
CA HIS A 179 8.01 -4.17 -2.19
C HIS A 179 7.70 -2.76 -2.68
N TYR A 180 8.73 -2.00 -3.02
CA TYR A 180 8.56 -0.65 -3.52
C TYR A 180 8.72 -0.66 -5.04
N ILE A 181 7.68 -0.26 -5.77
CA ILE A 181 7.70 -0.21 -7.23
C ILE A 181 7.74 1.25 -7.67
N SER A 182 8.73 1.62 -8.47
CA SER A 182 8.77 2.94 -9.12
C SER A 182 8.42 2.77 -10.59
N HIS A 183 7.57 3.67 -11.10
CA HIS A 183 7.20 3.73 -12.51
C HIS A 183 8.37 4.16 -13.43
N SER A 184 9.49 4.60 -12.85
CA SER A 184 10.64 5.15 -13.58
C SER A 184 11.97 4.88 -12.88
N SER A 185 13.03 4.68 -13.67
CA SER A 185 14.42 4.52 -13.21
C SER A 185 15.03 5.85 -12.77
N GLU A 186 14.38 6.97 -13.09
CA GLU A 186 14.81 8.31 -12.68
C GLU A 186 14.95 8.44 -11.15
N MET A 187 14.22 7.62 -10.39
CA MET A 187 14.34 7.54 -8.92
C MET A 187 15.78 7.30 -8.44
N LEU A 188 16.60 6.61 -9.24
CA LEU A 188 18.00 6.35 -8.90
C LEU A 188 19.00 7.21 -9.70
N GLY A 189 18.52 7.95 -10.71
CA GLY A 189 19.37 8.72 -11.62
C GLY A 189 19.30 10.23 -11.46
N PHE A 190 18.32 10.77 -10.74
CA PHE A 190 18.09 12.21 -10.64
C PHE A 190 19.26 12.97 -10.02
N ARG A 191 19.40 14.23 -10.42
CA ARG A 191 20.31 15.19 -9.78
C ARG A 191 19.59 15.92 -8.65
N ALA A 192 20.22 16.02 -7.48
CA ALA A 192 19.76 16.89 -6.41
C ALA A 192 19.85 18.37 -6.84
N PHE A 193 18.75 19.10 -6.72
CA PHE A 193 18.68 20.53 -7.07
C PHE A 193 19.16 21.45 -5.95
N PHE A 194 19.08 21.00 -4.69
CA PHE A 194 19.46 21.78 -3.51
C PHE A 194 20.68 21.17 -2.84
N ASP A 195 21.60 22.03 -2.36
CA ASP A 195 22.83 21.63 -1.68
C ASP A 195 22.57 21.28 -0.20
N THR A 196 21.67 20.32 0.01
CA THR A 196 21.31 19.85 1.35
C THR A 196 21.54 18.34 1.39
N GLU A 197 22.36 17.90 2.35
CA GLU A 197 22.77 16.48 2.47
C GLU A 197 21.58 15.52 2.56
N ARG A 198 20.44 15.99 3.09
CA ARG A 198 19.19 15.22 3.25
C ARG A 198 18.53 14.79 1.94
N HIS A 199 18.86 15.44 0.82
CA HIS A 199 18.16 15.23 -0.45
C HIS A 199 19.07 14.67 -1.55
N THR A 200 20.30 14.32 -1.19
CA THR A 200 21.28 13.76 -2.10
C THR A 200 21.12 12.25 -2.15
N ARG A 201 20.89 11.69 -3.35
CA ARG A 201 20.88 10.24 -3.54
C ARG A 201 22.26 9.65 -3.22
N LEU A 202 22.26 8.42 -2.72
CA LEU A 202 23.43 7.59 -2.46
C LEU A 202 23.38 6.32 -3.33
N PRO A 203 24.50 5.62 -3.58
CA PRO A 203 24.51 4.40 -4.37
C PRO A 203 23.65 3.29 -3.73
N GLN A 204 22.80 2.66 -4.53
CA GLN A 204 21.89 1.60 -4.09
C GLN A 204 22.26 0.22 -4.68
N PRO A 205 22.01 -0.89 -3.97
CA PRO A 205 21.30 -1.02 -2.68
C PRO A 205 22.14 -0.75 -1.42
N LYS A 206 23.45 -0.51 -1.56
CA LYS A 206 24.37 -0.53 -0.42
C LYS A 206 23.98 0.43 0.70
N SER A 207 23.55 1.63 0.35
CA SER A 207 23.21 2.65 1.35
C SER A 207 21.93 2.28 2.10
N TRP A 208 20.87 1.84 1.40
CA TRP A 208 19.67 1.32 2.07
C TRP A 208 19.91 0.07 2.91
N GLN A 209 20.84 -0.80 2.49
CA GLN A 209 21.24 -1.95 3.29
C GLN A 209 21.87 -1.52 4.62
N GLN A 210 22.76 -0.51 4.60
CA GLN A 210 23.38 0.03 5.82
C GLN A 210 22.32 0.61 6.76
N GLU A 211 21.39 1.41 6.24
CA GLU A 211 20.30 1.99 7.02
C GLU A 211 19.41 0.92 7.68
N LEU A 212 19.12 -0.16 6.94
CA LEU A 212 18.33 -1.28 7.45
C LEU A 212 19.09 -2.07 8.54
N ASP A 213 20.39 -2.29 8.35
CA ASP A 213 21.24 -2.98 9.33
C ASP A 213 21.47 -2.13 10.59
N GLU A 214 21.55 -0.81 10.47
CA GLU A 214 21.61 0.11 11.61
C GLU A 214 20.30 0.09 12.42
N ARG A 215 19.15 -0.01 11.73
CA ARG A 215 17.83 -0.06 12.34
C ARG A 215 17.52 -1.39 13.01
N ASP A 216 17.65 -2.50 12.28
CA ASP A 216 17.25 -3.85 12.74
C ASP A 216 18.38 -4.58 13.48
N GLY A 217 19.60 -4.05 13.42
CA GLY A 217 20.82 -4.67 13.89
C GLY A 217 21.44 -5.61 12.84
N PRO A 218 22.78 -5.66 12.72
CA PRO A 218 23.46 -6.46 11.68
C PRO A 218 23.22 -7.97 11.83
N GLU A 219 22.87 -8.44 13.03
CA GLU A 219 22.57 -9.85 13.30
C GLU A 219 21.23 -10.30 12.72
N ALA A 220 20.34 -9.36 12.38
CA ALA A 220 19.04 -9.64 11.79
C ALA A 220 19.17 -10.32 10.41
N ARG A 221 20.29 -10.11 9.70
CA ARG A 221 20.50 -10.59 8.31
C ARG A 221 19.41 -10.07 7.36
N SER A 222 19.11 -8.78 7.51
CA SER A 222 18.21 -8.05 6.63
C SER A 222 18.77 -7.99 5.21
N VAL A 223 17.92 -7.84 4.19
CA VAL A 223 18.37 -7.79 2.79
C VAL A 223 17.60 -6.76 1.99
N VAL A 224 18.32 -5.88 1.29
CA VAL A 224 17.80 -4.97 0.26
C VAL A 224 18.24 -5.45 -1.12
N THR A 225 17.29 -5.66 -2.02
CA THR A 225 17.55 -6.04 -3.41
C THR A 225 16.84 -5.08 -4.36
N VAL A 226 17.57 -4.54 -5.34
CA VAL A 226 17.00 -3.71 -6.39
C VAL A 226 16.95 -4.51 -7.69
N TYR A 227 15.76 -4.57 -8.27
CA TYR A 227 15.53 -5.07 -9.62
C TYR A 227 15.16 -3.92 -10.54
N ARG A 228 15.65 -4.00 -11.77
CA ARG A 228 15.31 -3.06 -12.83
C ARG A 228 14.73 -3.82 -14.01
N SER A 229 13.66 -3.28 -14.60
CA SER A 229 13.08 -3.88 -15.78
C SER A 229 14.05 -3.77 -16.97
N ASN A 230 14.03 -4.77 -17.83
CA ASN A 230 14.74 -4.77 -19.09
C ASN A 230 13.92 -4.08 -20.21
N SER A 231 12.68 -3.69 -19.92
CA SER A 231 11.74 -3.06 -20.87
C SER A 231 11.05 -1.84 -20.26
N PRO A 232 10.77 -0.78 -21.04
CA PRO A 232 9.94 0.34 -20.59
C PRO A 232 8.44 -0.01 -20.52
N THR A 233 8.07 -1.28 -20.77
CA THR A 233 6.68 -1.72 -20.71
C THR A 233 6.21 -1.72 -19.25
N ARG A 234 5.09 -1.05 -18.97
CA ARG A 234 4.49 -0.98 -17.62
C ARG A 234 4.11 -2.36 -17.12
N GLY A 235 4.33 -2.62 -15.83
CA GLY A 235 4.08 -3.92 -15.21
C GLY A 235 5.12 -4.99 -15.55
N SER A 236 6.07 -4.74 -16.46
CA SER A 236 7.09 -5.74 -16.84
C SER A 236 8.01 -6.10 -15.68
N ILE A 237 8.13 -5.23 -14.68
CA ILE A 237 8.91 -5.49 -13.47
C ILE A 237 8.35 -6.64 -12.62
N LEU A 238 7.08 -7.03 -12.79
CA LEU A 238 6.49 -8.18 -12.11
C LEU A 238 7.01 -9.51 -12.67
N ASP A 239 7.38 -9.54 -13.96
CA ASP A 239 7.94 -10.72 -14.61
C ASP A 239 9.42 -10.86 -14.26
N ALA A 240 9.75 -11.91 -13.50
CA ALA A 240 11.12 -12.19 -13.06
C ALA A 240 12.10 -12.42 -14.23
N THR A 241 11.62 -12.82 -15.40
CA THR A 241 12.45 -13.02 -16.60
C THR A 241 12.76 -11.72 -17.33
N ARG A 242 11.99 -10.67 -17.06
CA ARG A 242 12.10 -9.34 -17.69
C ARG A 242 12.76 -8.31 -16.79
N ARG A 243 13.35 -8.72 -15.67
CA ARG A 243 14.09 -7.84 -14.76
C ARG A 243 15.45 -8.40 -14.42
N THR A 244 16.38 -7.52 -14.09
CA THR A 244 17.75 -7.86 -13.70
C THR A 244 18.09 -7.23 -12.38
N LEU A 245 19.04 -7.83 -11.65
CA LEU A 245 19.61 -7.22 -10.46
C LEU A 245 20.31 -5.92 -10.85
N PHE A 246 20.04 -4.87 -10.10
CA PHE A 246 20.60 -3.55 -10.35
C PHE A 246 21.41 -3.09 -9.14
N GLN A 247 22.60 -2.56 -9.41
CA GLN A 247 23.52 -2.05 -8.41
C GLN A 247 24.21 -0.82 -8.95
N GLN A 248 24.22 0.24 -8.15
CA GLN A 248 25.03 1.43 -8.36
C GLN A 248 26.32 1.29 -7.56
N GLN A 249 27.40 1.75 -8.18
CA GLN A 249 28.70 1.85 -7.55
C GLN A 249 29.10 3.32 -7.50
N MET A 250 29.86 3.66 -6.47
CA MET A 250 30.57 4.93 -6.44
C MET A 250 31.92 4.76 -7.11
N GLU A 251 32.30 5.75 -7.91
CA GLU A 251 33.65 5.82 -8.46
C GLU A 251 34.68 6.03 -7.34
N ALA A 252 35.92 5.57 -7.55
CA ALA A 252 36.94 5.51 -6.51
C ALA A 252 37.33 6.88 -5.91
N ASP A 253 37.12 7.97 -6.65
CA ASP A 253 37.43 9.35 -6.28
C ASP A 253 36.18 10.17 -5.90
N GLN A 254 34.98 9.60 -6.00
CA GLN A 254 33.74 10.28 -5.70
C GLN A 254 33.39 10.17 -4.21
N SER A 255 33.08 11.30 -3.57
CA SER A 255 32.57 11.30 -2.19
C SER A 255 31.06 11.03 -2.16
N ALA A 256 30.55 10.51 -1.04
CA ALA A 256 29.11 10.25 -0.87
C ALA A 256 28.28 11.52 -1.07
N ASN A 257 28.78 12.68 -0.59
CA ASN A 257 28.12 13.98 -0.74
C ASN A 257 28.14 14.49 -2.19
N ALA A 258 29.07 14.02 -3.03
CA ALA A 258 29.12 14.38 -4.45
C ALA A 258 28.28 13.46 -5.35
N TYR A 259 27.89 12.27 -4.89
CA TYR A 259 27.25 11.24 -5.72
C TYR A 259 25.93 11.72 -6.34
N GLY A 260 25.00 12.20 -5.52
CA GLY A 260 23.69 12.67 -5.99
C GLY A 260 23.67 14.08 -6.58
N LYS A 261 24.82 14.78 -6.65
CA LYS A 261 24.90 16.14 -7.21
C LYS A 261 24.98 16.13 -8.74
N THR A 262 25.31 14.99 -9.34
CA THR A 262 25.26 14.78 -10.78
C THR A 262 24.15 13.81 -11.14
N GLU A 263 23.73 13.88 -12.38
CA GLU A 263 22.76 12.96 -12.95
C GLU A 263 23.45 11.65 -13.37
N ASP A 264 22.79 10.51 -13.19
CA ASP A 264 23.26 9.24 -13.74
C ASP A 264 22.89 9.18 -15.22
N ILE A 265 23.83 9.53 -16.09
CA ILE A 265 23.63 9.64 -17.53
C ILE A 265 23.09 8.32 -18.12
N SER A 266 23.48 7.17 -17.56
CA SER A 266 23.06 5.86 -18.06
C SER A 266 21.59 5.57 -17.77
N LEU A 267 21.13 5.92 -16.56
CA LEU A 267 19.73 5.74 -16.15
C LEU A 267 18.80 6.75 -16.79
N MET A 268 19.33 7.94 -17.11
CA MET A 268 18.54 9.06 -17.61
C MET A 268 18.47 9.10 -19.14
N ALA A 269 19.19 8.19 -19.81
CA ALA A 269 19.11 8.03 -21.25
C ALA A 269 17.68 7.67 -21.72
N PRO A 270 17.27 8.11 -22.94
CA PRO A 270 15.98 7.74 -23.51
C PRO A 270 15.80 6.21 -23.60
N GLY A 271 14.66 5.70 -23.15
CA GLY A 271 14.37 4.26 -23.11
C GLY A 271 14.94 3.56 -21.88
N GLU A 272 15.91 4.16 -21.19
CA GLU A 272 16.42 3.70 -19.90
C GLU A 272 15.64 4.32 -18.74
N ARG A 273 15.33 5.62 -18.83
CA ARG A 273 14.61 6.34 -17.78
C ARG A 273 13.21 5.77 -17.52
N GLU A 274 12.49 5.36 -18.56
CA GLU A 274 11.12 4.86 -18.46
C GLU A 274 11.01 3.43 -17.89
N LYS A 275 12.13 2.75 -17.62
CA LYS A 275 12.13 1.39 -17.08
C LYS A 275 11.76 1.40 -15.60
N GLU A 276 10.81 0.56 -15.22
CA GLU A 276 10.39 0.41 -13.83
C GLU A 276 11.49 -0.18 -12.93
N LEU A 277 11.40 0.15 -11.65
CA LEU A 277 12.24 -0.43 -10.59
C LEU A 277 11.35 -1.17 -9.59
N LEU A 278 11.87 -2.28 -9.05
CA LEU A 278 11.32 -2.94 -7.88
C LEU A 278 12.42 -3.05 -6.83
N VAL A 279 12.23 -2.41 -5.69
CA VAL A 279 13.08 -2.60 -4.52
C VAL A 279 12.37 -3.54 -3.55
N VAL A 280 13.02 -4.66 -3.24
CA VAL A 280 12.56 -5.63 -2.27
C VAL A 280 13.41 -5.49 -1.02
N VAL A 281 12.77 -5.14 0.09
CA VAL A 281 13.39 -5.02 1.40
C VAL A 281 12.83 -6.12 2.29
N ARG A 282 13.70 -6.96 2.85
CA ARG A 282 13.33 -8.07 3.73
C ARG A 282 13.95 -7.87 5.09
N ARG A 283 13.11 -7.88 6.12
CA ARG A 283 13.56 -7.89 7.51
C ARG A 283 14.09 -9.27 7.90
N GLY A 284 14.95 -9.25 8.90
CA GLY A 284 15.57 -10.44 9.46
C GLY A 284 14.60 -11.43 10.12
N ALA A 285 15.04 -12.69 10.25
CA ALA A 285 14.31 -13.67 11.04
C ALA A 285 14.31 -13.26 12.53
N GLY A 286 13.12 -13.23 13.15
CA GLY A 286 12.98 -12.88 14.57
C GLY A 286 12.89 -11.37 14.85
N VAL A 287 12.97 -10.51 13.83
CA VAL A 287 12.68 -9.08 13.99
C VAL A 287 11.20 -8.91 14.31
N ASP A 288 10.89 -8.24 15.41
CA ASP A 288 9.52 -7.81 15.72
C ASP A 288 9.18 -6.57 14.88
N TYR A 289 8.56 -6.83 13.75
CA TYR A 289 8.17 -5.82 12.77
C TYR A 289 6.76 -5.27 12.98
N ALA A 290 6.07 -5.60 14.07
CA ALA A 290 4.75 -5.05 14.31
C ALA A 290 4.81 -3.52 14.46
N GLU A 291 3.84 -2.78 13.93
CA GLU A 291 3.79 -1.33 14.13
C GLU A 291 3.49 -1.01 15.60
N LYS A 292 4.42 -0.31 16.26
CA LYS A 292 4.40 -0.02 17.70
C LYS A 292 3.83 1.37 17.95
N ASN A 293 2.51 1.45 18.12
CA ASN A 293 1.84 2.65 18.62
C ASN A 293 1.69 2.54 20.17
N PRO A 294 1.82 3.65 20.94
CA PRO A 294 2.24 5.01 20.55
C PRO A 294 3.75 5.27 20.66
N THR A 295 4.55 4.26 21.00
CA THR A 295 5.94 4.49 21.48
C THR A 295 6.95 4.91 20.41
N SER A 296 6.70 4.68 19.12
CA SER A 296 7.62 5.04 18.04
C SER A 296 7.14 6.30 17.31
N MET A 297 7.60 7.48 17.73
CA MET A 297 7.44 8.73 16.97
C MET A 297 8.52 8.84 15.90
N LEU A 298 8.16 9.39 14.74
CA LEU A 298 9.12 9.75 13.71
C LEU A 298 9.96 10.95 14.18
N PRO A 299 11.26 10.99 13.85
CA PRO A 299 12.12 12.09 14.27
C PRO A 299 11.74 13.44 13.61
N ILE A 300 11.04 13.40 12.47
CA ILE A 300 10.62 14.59 11.72
C ILE A 300 9.27 14.32 11.06
N GLY A 301 8.35 15.27 11.22
CA GLY A 301 7.07 15.31 10.51
C GLY A 301 6.14 14.17 10.90
N ASP A 302 6.12 13.71 12.15
CA ASP A 302 5.12 12.73 12.55
C ASP A 302 3.73 13.36 12.42
N ILE A 303 2.80 12.66 11.79
CA ILE A 303 1.40 13.14 11.64
C ILE A 303 0.72 13.38 12.99
N ARG A 304 1.24 12.77 14.05
CA ARG A 304 0.77 12.96 15.44
C ARG A 304 1.39 14.17 16.13
N ASP A 305 2.37 14.85 15.53
CA ASP A 305 2.94 16.09 16.06
C ASP A 305 2.05 17.30 15.73
N ASP A 306 1.43 17.28 14.55
CA ASP A 306 0.66 18.40 14.02
C ASP A 306 -0.71 18.56 14.69
N SER A 307 -1.11 17.58 15.51
CA SER A 307 -2.33 17.66 16.31
C SER A 307 -2.18 16.89 17.62
N ARG A 308 -2.96 17.25 18.64
CA ARG A 308 -3.09 16.40 19.85
C ARG A 308 -3.76 15.04 19.55
N ALA A 309 -4.27 14.86 18.33
CA ALA A 309 -4.92 13.64 17.89
C ALA A 309 -3.89 12.53 17.72
N GLN A 310 -4.17 11.37 18.30
CA GLN A 310 -3.32 10.17 18.18
C GLN A 310 -3.89 9.17 17.18
N THR A 311 -5.13 9.39 16.73
CA THR A 311 -5.87 8.51 15.84
C THR A 311 -6.36 9.22 14.58
N TRP A 312 -6.57 8.47 13.50
CA TRP A 312 -7.08 9.03 12.26
C TRP A 312 -8.46 9.71 12.40
N THR A 313 -9.35 9.15 13.23
CA THR A 313 -10.67 9.73 13.51
C THR A 313 -10.55 11.11 14.15
N GLU A 314 -9.65 11.27 15.11
CA GLU A 314 -9.38 12.56 15.76
C GLU A 314 -8.69 13.54 14.81
N VAL A 315 -7.76 13.08 13.96
CA VAL A 315 -7.13 13.91 12.92
C VAL A 315 -8.19 14.49 11.99
N LYS A 316 -9.09 13.66 11.44
CA LYS A 316 -10.21 14.11 10.59
C LYS A 316 -11.14 15.10 11.31
N ALA A 317 -11.50 14.81 12.55
CA ALA A 317 -12.38 15.69 13.33
C ALA A 317 -11.72 17.05 13.59
N THR A 318 -10.42 17.07 13.89
CA THR A 318 -9.66 18.29 14.15
C THR A 318 -9.49 19.10 12.86
N SER A 319 -9.14 18.45 11.75
CA SER A 319 -9.04 19.07 10.43
C SER A 319 -10.37 19.72 10.02
N LYS A 320 -11.49 18.98 10.08
CA LYS A 320 -12.83 19.52 9.79
C LYS A 320 -13.21 20.71 10.70
N ALA A 321 -12.89 20.64 12.00
CA ALA A 321 -13.17 21.73 12.93
C ALA A 321 -12.35 22.98 12.63
N MET A 322 -11.08 22.83 12.21
CA MET A 322 -10.25 23.95 11.78
C MET A 322 -10.78 24.55 10.49
N SER A 323 -11.03 23.75 9.44
CA SER A 323 -11.56 24.25 8.16
C SER A 323 -12.90 25.00 8.35
N ALA A 324 -13.79 24.50 9.21
CA ALA A 324 -15.05 25.18 9.54
C ALA A 324 -14.83 26.54 10.23
N ALA A 325 -13.95 26.59 11.24
CA ALA A 325 -13.67 27.84 11.97
C ALA A 325 -13.08 28.94 11.07
N TYR A 326 -12.37 28.57 10.01
CA TYR A 326 -11.83 29.53 9.04
C TYR A 326 -12.85 29.98 8.00
N ARG A 327 -13.77 29.10 7.56
CA ARG A 327 -14.85 29.47 6.62
C ARG A 327 -15.80 30.52 7.24
N ASP A 328 -16.00 30.50 8.55
CA ASP A 328 -16.84 31.48 9.27
C ASP A 328 -16.24 32.91 9.30
N ASP A 329 -14.93 33.10 9.06
CA ASP A 329 -14.24 34.40 9.18
C ASP A 329 -14.16 35.19 7.85
N TYR A 330 -14.51 34.56 6.71
CA TYR A 330 -14.50 35.17 5.37
C TYR A 330 -15.76 34.82 4.57
N ASP A 331 -16.85 35.53 4.89
CA ASP A 331 -18.09 35.73 4.12
C ASP A 331 -18.96 34.51 3.70
N SER A 332 -20.23 34.63 4.13
CA SER A 332 -21.47 34.36 3.39
C SER A 332 -21.30 33.98 1.91
N ASP A 333 -22.00 32.92 1.50
CA ASP A 333 -22.34 32.56 0.10
C ASP A 333 -21.39 31.61 -0.65
N SER A 334 -20.81 30.62 0.03
CA SER A 334 -20.37 29.40 -0.65
C SER A 334 -21.02 28.17 -0.04
N ASP A 335 -22.19 27.83 -0.56
CA ASP A 335 -22.81 26.51 -0.43
C ASP A 335 -21.89 25.47 -1.12
N SER A 336 -20.79 25.09 -0.48
CA SER A 336 -20.09 23.85 -0.82
C SER A 336 -20.75 22.75 -0.01
N ASP A 337 -21.72 22.09 -0.63
CA ASP A 337 -22.35 20.86 -0.14
C ASP A 337 -21.30 19.73 -0.02
N GLU A 338 -20.45 19.79 1.02
CA GLU A 338 -19.55 18.71 1.43
C GLU A 338 -20.30 17.69 2.31
N ASP A 339 -21.42 17.19 1.81
CA ASP A 339 -22.08 15.97 2.29
C ASP A 339 -22.66 15.18 1.09
N SER A 340 -21.97 15.22 -0.06
CA SER A 340 -22.28 14.38 -1.22
C SER A 340 -21.59 12.99 -1.11
N ASP A 341 -21.82 12.28 -0.01
CA ASP A 341 -21.21 10.94 0.21
C ASP A 341 -22.18 9.78 -0.09
N GLU A 342 -23.35 10.03 -0.67
CA GLU A 342 -24.33 8.95 -0.90
C GLU A 342 -24.88 8.76 -2.32
N ASN A 343 -24.70 9.64 -3.30
CA ASN A 343 -25.28 9.42 -4.65
C ASN A 343 -24.54 10.11 -5.82
N ASP A 344 -23.21 10.21 -5.80
CA ASP A 344 -22.52 10.54 -7.05
C ASP A 344 -22.50 9.27 -7.94
N GLU A 345 -23.44 9.19 -8.87
CA GLU A 345 -23.45 8.23 -9.99
C GLU A 345 -22.32 8.51 -11.01
N GLY A 346 -21.22 9.10 -10.55
CA GLY A 346 -19.98 9.25 -11.30
C GLY A 346 -19.51 7.91 -11.87
N GLU A 347 -18.88 7.98 -13.04
CA GLU A 347 -18.40 6.80 -13.76
C GLU A 347 -17.38 6.03 -12.91
N VAL A 348 -17.79 4.91 -12.32
CA VAL A 348 -16.92 4.09 -11.46
C VAL A 348 -15.89 3.34 -12.31
N LEU A 349 -14.64 3.31 -11.85
CA LEU A 349 -13.62 2.44 -12.42
C LEU A 349 -13.74 1.03 -11.90
N LEU A 350 -13.86 0.07 -12.81
CA LEU A 350 -13.85 -1.34 -12.45
C LEU A 350 -12.41 -1.83 -12.29
N ASP A 351 -12.09 -2.31 -11.09
CA ASP A 351 -10.86 -3.05 -10.82
C ASP A 351 -11.01 -4.48 -11.33
N ASP A 352 -10.50 -4.70 -12.54
CA ASP A 352 -10.44 -5.98 -13.24
C ASP A 352 -8.97 -6.41 -13.39
N TYR A 353 -8.69 -7.68 -13.12
CA TYR A 353 -7.33 -8.21 -13.10
C TYR A 353 -7.31 -9.68 -13.47
N SER A 354 -6.23 -10.12 -14.11
CA SER A 354 -5.99 -11.56 -14.37
C SER A 354 -5.10 -12.18 -13.29
N ASP A 355 -4.10 -11.42 -12.82
CA ASP A 355 -3.28 -11.74 -11.66
C ASP A 355 -3.51 -10.70 -10.55
N VAL A 356 -3.66 -11.16 -9.30
CA VAL A 356 -3.89 -10.31 -8.12
C VAL A 356 -2.80 -9.24 -7.95
N ASN A 357 -1.59 -9.51 -8.44
CA ASN A 357 -0.44 -8.62 -8.33
C ASN A 357 -0.38 -7.56 -9.44
N GLU A 358 -1.18 -7.65 -10.50
CA GLU A 358 -1.26 -6.61 -11.53
C GLU A 358 -1.59 -5.26 -10.89
N TYR A 359 -1.02 -4.18 -11.41
CA TYR A 359 -1.31 -2.82 -10.96
C TYR A 359 -1.45 -1.91 -12.17
N THR A 360 -2.00 -0.72 -11.94
CA THR A 360 -2.16 0.29 -12.97
C THR A 360 -1.65 1.60 -12.44
N TRP A 361 -0.73 2.21 -13.18
CA TRP A 361 -0.28 3.57 -12.91
C TRP A 361 -1.33 4.57 -13.40
N PRO A 362 -1.68 5.59 -12.61
CA PRO A 362 -2.47 6.71 -13.07
C PRO A 362 -1.80 7.42 -14.28
N PRO A 363 -2.55 7.88 -15.29
CA PRO A 363 -1.96 8.48 -16.49
C PRO A 363 -1.07 9.71 -16.21
N PHE A 364 -1.42 10.51 -15.20
CA PHE A 364 -0.68 11.72 -14.82
C PHE A 364 0.78 11.45 -14.41
N HIS A 365 1.12 10.21 -14.00
CA HIS A 365 2.51 9.80 -13.69
C HIS A 365 3.43 9.87 -14.91
N PHE A 366 2.88 9.86 -16.12
CA PHE A 366 3.66 9.85 -17.37
C PHE A 366 3.64 11.21 -18.09
N VAL A 367 3.02 12.22 -17.49
CA VAL A 367 3.02 13.59 -17.99
C VAL A 367 4.31 14.26 -17.53
N ARG A 368 5.11 14.72 -18.49
CA ARG A 368 6.42 15.35 -18.27
C ARG A 368 6.32 16.77 -17.76
#